data_AF-A0A2P5X519-F1
#
_entry.id   AF-A0A2P5X519-F1
#
_cell.length_a   1.000
_cell.length_b   1.000
_cell.length_c   1.000
_cell.angle_alpha   90.00
_cell.angle_beta   90.00
_cell.angle_gamma   90.00
#
_symmetry.space_group_name_H-M   'P 1'
#
loop_
_entity.id
_entity.type
_entity.pdbx_description
1 polymer ?
#
loop_
_entity_poly.entity_id
_entity_poly.type
_entity_poly.pdbx_seq_one_letter_code
_entity_poly.pdbx_strand_id
1 'polypeptide(L)'
;MEKTNYEAELKNERKRACSLLYEIDRRKQQSFEMERKYNETTGTLQGLVDGLLKGENAALRRVFAEASIVTCCLSQARLAARLLVNTNKKAENFKLRCELRRKTKELEDYKSRNDNKMERSSLLNEIEAPKENVLCQDLVELEKTTSEQIAALKEQLEETSEALKDMESRNSCLTVKQILTNRELQDARKESGLNDVLTSRATLVVKRMGEIDQKAFEDPKWHPFKMINIQGNLQEIEDEDEEKLKELRTEYGDVVYEAVRTALMEMNEDNASGRYAVPELWNTKEGRKATMKEIVQYVILQLKIHTRKRKRIP
;
A
#
# COMPACT_ATOMS: atom_id res chain seq x y z
N MET A 1 32.00 20.21 109.63
CA MET A 1 32.84 19.47 108.65
C MET A 1 32.06 19.11 107.39
N GLU A 2 30.75 18.84 107.44
CA GLU A 2 29.95 18.49 106.24
C GLU A 2 29.78 19.63 105.22
N LYS A 3 29.50 20.87 105.66
CA LYS A 3 29.33 22.03 104.75
C LYS A 3 30.57 22.31 103.88
N THR A 4 31.75 22.20 104.47
CA THR A 4 33.04 22.42 103.78
C THR A 4 33.36 21.33 102.76
N ASN A 5 32.89 20.09 102.99
CA ASN A 5 33.05 19.00 102.02
C ASN A 5 32.15 19.19 100.79
N TYR A 6 30.89 19.59 101.01
CA TYR A 6 29.94 19.89 99.93
C TYR A 6 30.41 21.04 99.02
N GLU A 7 30.99 22.10 99.59
CA GLU A 7 31.54 23.21 98.79
C GLU A 7 32.73 22.79 97.92
N ALA A 8 33.58 21.88 98.41
CA ALA A 8 34.71 21.36 97.65
C ALA A 8 34.26 20.43 96.51
N GLU A 9 33.26 19.58 96.76
CA GLU A 9 32.63 18.72 95.75
C GLU A 9 31.97 19.56 94.64
N LEU A 10 31.17 20.56 95.02
CA LEU A 10 30.52 21.49 94.07
C LEU A 10 31.55 22.23 93.20
N LYS A 11 32.70 22.62 93.78
CA LYS A 11 33.79 23.27 93.03
C LYS A 11 34.44 22.32 92.02
N ASN A 12 34.59 21.04 92.35
CA ASN A 12 35.12 20.03 91.43
C ASN A 12 34.14 19.70 90.31
N GLU A 13 32.85 19.61 90.61
CA GLU A 13 31.80 19.45 89.59
C GLU A 13 31.76 20.62 88.62
N ARG A 14 31.84 21.87 89.12
CA ARG A 14 31.92 23.07 88.27
C ARG A 14 33.13 23.02 87.33
N LYS A 15 34.30 22.60 87.79
CA LYS A 15 35.49 22.44 86.94
C LYS A 15 35.26 21.40 85.85
N ARG A 16 34.68 20.25 86.19
CA ARG A 16 34.35 19.20 85.22
C ARG A 16 33.34 19.70 84.19
N ALA A 17 32.30 20.42 84.62
CA ALA A 17 31.31 21.03 83.74
C ALA A 17 31.94 22.05 82.78
N CYS A 18 32.86 22.90 83.26
CA CYS A 18 33.60 23.82 82.40
C CYS A 18 34.47 23.10 81.36
N SER A 19 35.17 22.02 81.75
CA SER A 19 35.96 21.22 80.80
C SER A 19 35.08 20.55 79.74
N LEU A 20 33.94 19.99 80.14
CA LEU A 20 32.98 19.38 79.21
C LEU A 20 32.35 20.40 78.26
N LEU A 21 32.02 21.60 78.76
CA LEU A 21 31.51 22.69 77.93
C LEU A 21 32.52 23.10 76.85
N TYR A 22 33.79 23.25 77.25
CA TYR A 22 34.87 23.55 76.30
C TYR A 22 35.00 22.49 75.21
N GLU A 23 34.92 21.20 75.57
CA GLU A 23 34.95 20.12 74.59
C GLU A 23 33.74 20.10 73.67
N ILE A 24 32.53 20.38 74.19
CA ILE A 24 31.30 20.48 73.40
C ILE A 24 31.43 21.60 72.38
N ASP A 25 31.89 22.79 72.79
CA ASP A 25 32.04 23.93 71.89
C ASP A 25 33.11 23.67 70.83
N ARG A 26 34.22 23.03 71.21
CA ARG A 26 35.24 22.59 70.23
C ARG A 26 34.67 21.62 69.20
N ARG A 27 33.89 20.62 69.63
CA ARG A 27 33.27 19.65 68.71
C ARG A 27 32.21 20.29 67.82
N LYS A 28 31.42 21.23 68.34
CA LYS A 28 30.47 22.02 67.54
C LYS A 28 31.16 22.80 66.44
N GLN A 29 32.26 23.49 66.77
CA GLN A 29 33.07 24.21 65.79
C GLN A 29 33.56 23.28 64.67
N GLN A 30 34.11 22.12 65.03
CA GLN A 30 34.57 21.12 64.06
C GLN A 30 33.44 20.57 63.19
N SER A 31 32.26 20.33 63.77
CA SER A 31 31.07 19.89 63.02
C SER A 31 30.64 20.95 61.99
N PHE A 32 30.64 22.21 62.38
CA PHE A 32 30.29 23.32 61.49
C PHE A 32 31.29 23.45 60.32
N GLU A 33 32.58 23.32 60.59
CA GLU A 33 33.61 23.33 59.54
C GLU A 33 33.48 22.15 58.57
N MET A 34 33.17 20.96 59.08
CA MET A 34 32.94 19.78 58.24
C MET A 34 31.68 19.94 57.37
N GLU A 35 30.59 20.46 57.94
CA GLU A 35 29.36 20.73 57.21
C GLU A 35 29.59 21.77 56.09
N ARG A 36 30.35 22.83 56.39
CA ARG A 36 30.74 23.82 55.38
C ARG A 36 31.50 23.19 54.22
N LYS A 37 32.54 22.39 54.50
CA LYS A 37 33.32 21.70 53.46
C LYS A 37 32.47 20.73 52.66
N TYR A 38 31.57 19.99 53.33
CA TYR A 38 30.64 19.10 52.66
C TYR A 38 29.73 19.87 51.69
N ASN A 39 29.16 21.00 52.12
CA ASN A 39 28.30 21.81 51.27
C ASN A 39 29.06 22.43 50.09
N GLU A 40 30.30 22.90 50.32
CA GLU A 40 31.17 23.43 49.26
C GLU A 40 31.48 22.35 48.20
N THR A 41 31.91 21.16 48.63
CA THR A 41 32.20 20.05 47.71
C THR A 41 30.95 19.60 46.94
N THR A 42 29.81 19.46 47.62
CA THR A 42 28.54 19.10 46.99
C THR A 42 28.12 20.13 45.94
N GLY A 43 28.27 21.42 46.22
CA GLY A 43 28.00 22.50 45.27
C GLY A 43 28.90 22.44 44.03
N THR A 44 30.20 22.17 44.20
CA THR A 44 31.12 22.03 43.06
C THR A 44 30.77 20.84 42.18
N LEU A 45 30.44 19.69 42.78
CA LEU A 45 30.02 18.49 42.03
C LEU A 45 28.72 18.73 41.28
N GLN A 46 27.73 19.37 41.90
CA GLN A 46 26.47 19.73 41.25
C GLN A 46 26.72 20.64 40.03
N GLY A 47 27.58 21.65 40.16
CA GLY A 47 27.93 22.55 39.06
C GLY A 47 28.61 21.84 37.88
N LEU A 48 29.48 20.86 38.16
CA LEU A 48 30.12 20.03 37.13
C LEU A 48 29.08 19.16 36.40
N VAL A 49 28.18 18.50 37.13
CA VAL A 49 27.11 17.68 36.56
C VAL A 49 26.19 18.53 35.67
N ASP A 50 25.76 19.69 36.16
CA ASP A 50 24.91 20.61 35.39
C ASP A 50 25.61 21.10 34.12
N GLY A 51 26.93 21.32 34.17
CA GLY A 51 27.75 21.67 33.02
C GLY A 51 27.78 20.57 31.97
N LEU A 52 28.01 19.31 32.38
CA LEU A 52 28.02 18.16 31.49
C LEU A 52 26.65 17.94 30.84
N LEU A 53 25.57 17.97 31.63
CA LEU A 53 24.20 17.82 31.13
C LEU A 53 23.82 18.90 30.11
N LYS A 54 24.24 20.16 30.33
CA LYS A 54 24.03 21.23 29.35
C LYS A 54 24.80 20.99 28.06
N GLY A 55 26.05 20.51 28.16
CA GLY A 55 26.89 20.18 27.01
C GLY A 55 26.29 19.08 26.12
N GLU A 56 25.88 17.96 26.73
CA GLU A 56 25.26 16.84 26.01
C GLU A 56 23.94 17.24 25.34
N ASN A 57 23.09 18.00 26.05
CA ASN A 57 21.84 18.49 25.49
C ASN A 57 22.07 19.45 24.30
N ALA A 58 23.11 20.27 24.34
CA ALA A 58 23.47 21.15 23.23
C ALA A 58 23.95 20.36 22.00
N ALA A 59 24.75 19.31 22.21
CA ALA A 59 25.18 18.42 21.14
C ALA A 59 24.00 17.68 20.49
N LEU A 60 23.10 17.12 21.31
CA LEU A 60 21.86 16.48 20.84
C LEU A 60 21.02 17.43 19.99
N ARG A 61 20.80 18.68 20.44
CA ARG A 61 20.04 19.68 19.66
C ARG A 61 20.66 19.97 18.30
N ARG A 62 21.99 20.02 18.19
CA ARG A 62 22.67 20.21 16.90
C ARG A 62 22.42 19.03 15.96
N VAL A 63 22.60 17.80 16.46
CA VAL A 63 22.34 16.59 15.67
C VAL A 63 20.89 16.53 15.18
N PHE A 64 19.93 16.88 16.02
CA PHE A 64 18.52 16.96 15.62
C PHE A 64 18.27 18.04 14.55
N ALA A 65 18.92 19.21 14.66
CA ALA A 65 18.79 20.27 13.66
C ALA A 65 19.39 19.83 12.31
N GLU A 66 20.57 19.21 12.31
CA GLU A 66 21.22 18.68 11.11
C GLU A 66 20.38 17.58 10.46
N ALA A 67 19.84 16.63 11.25
CA ALA A 67 18.96 15.58 10.74
C ALA A 67 17.68 16.14 10.09
N SER A 68 17.11 17.21 10.66
CA SER A 68 15.94 17.89 10.11
C SER A 68 16.25 18.50 8.73
N ILE A 69 17.40 19.16 8.59
CA ILE A 69 17.86 19.73 7.31
C ILE A 69 18.04 18.63 6.27
N VAL A 70 18.75 17.55 6.62
CA VAL A 70 18.98 16.42 5.70
C VAL A 70 17.65 15.82 5.23
N THR A 71 16.70 15.62 6.14
CA THR A 71 15.38 15.09 5.80
C THR A 71 14.62 16.00 4.84
N CYS A 72 14.66 17.32 5.07
CA CYS A 72 14.09 18.32 4.18
C CYS A 72 14.72 18.25 2.77
N CYS A 73 16.06 18.28 2.68
CA CYS A 73 16.78 18.21 1.42
C CYS A 73 16.47 16.92 0.64
N LEU A 74 16.40 15.77 1.31
CA LEU A 74 16.05 14.49 0.68
C LEU A 74 14.62 14.51 0.11
N SER A 75 13.66 15.08 0.85
CA SER A 75 12.28 15.21 0.38
C SER A 75 12.17 16.10 -0.88
N GLN A 76 12.90 17.21 -0.91
CA GLN A 76 12.95 18.13 -2.04
C GLN A 76 13.61 17.47 -3.26
N ALA A 77 14.73 16.77 -3.06
CA ALA A 77 15.41 16.03 -4.14
C ALA A 77 14.51 14.96 -4.76
N ARG A 78 13.75 14.21 -3.95
CA ARG A 78 12.76 13.24 -4.43
C ARG A 78 11.63 13.88 -5.25
N LEU A 79 11.18 15.07 -4.87
CA LEU A 79 10.16 15.80 -5.61
C LEU A 79 10.71 16.28 -6.97
N ALA A 80 11.91 16.86 -6.98
CA ALA A 80 12.59 17.30 -8.20
C ALA A 80 12.80 16.14 -9.18
N ALA A 81 13.27 14.98 -8.69
CA ALA A 81 13.45 13.79 -9.51
C ALA A 81 12.13 13.31 -10.15
N ARG A 82 11.02 13.31 -9.39
CA ARG A 82 9.70 12.95 -9.93
C ARG A 82 9.23 13.91 -11.03
N LEU A 83 9.45 15.21 -10.84
CA LEU A 83 9.08 16.21 -11.84
C LEU A 83 9.88 16.01 -13.15
N LEU A 84 11.19 15.80 -13.06
CA LEU A 84 12.05 15.54 -14.22
C LEU A 84 11.62 14.29 -15.01
N VAL A 85 11.30 13.19 -14.30
CA VAL A 85 10.80 11.96 -14.95
C VAL A 85 9.47 12.22 -15.65
N ASN A 86 8.55 12.95 -15.02
CA ASN A 86 7.26 13.28 -15.61
C ASN A 86 7.40 14.20 -16.84
N THR A 87 8.29 15.17 -16.83
CA THR A 87 8.54 16.03 -18.00
C THR A 87 9.11 15.24 -19.17
N ASN A 88 10.05 14.31 -18.91
CA ASN A 88 10.61 13.45 -19.94
C ASN A 88 9.54 12.54 -20.54
N LYS A 89 8.75 11.86 -19.71
CA LYS A 89 7.62 11.04 -20.17
C LYS A 89 6.61 11.83 -20.99
N LYS A 90 6.33 13.09 -20.61
CA LYS A 90 5.42 13.96 -21.36
C LYS A 90 5.98 14.29 -22.75
N ALA A 91 7.28 14.54 -22.86
CA ALA A 91 7.95 14.80 -24.13
C ALA A 91 7.95 13.57 -25.06
N GLU A 92 8.24 12.38 -24.52
CA GLU A 92 8.16 11.12 -25.28
C GLU A 92 6.74 10.82 -25.76
N ASN A 93 5.75 10.97 -24.88
CA ASN A 93 4.34 10.80 -25.27
C ASN A 93 3.92 11.78 -26.37
N PHE A 94 4.41 13.02 -26.32
CA PHE A 94 4.14 13.99 -27.38
C PHE A 94 4.72 13.53 -28.73
N LYS A 95 5.97 13.03 -28.75
CA LYS A 95 6.61 12.48 -29.96
C LYS A 95 5.81 11.30 -30.52
N LEU A 96 5.46 10.32 -29.68
CA LEU A 96 4.67 9.16 -30.09
C LEU A 96 3.30 9.56 -30.64
N ARG A 97 2.64 10.57 -30.06
CA ARG A 97 1.35 11.09 -30.58
C ARG A 97 1.50 11.74 -31.95
N CYS A 98 2.60 12.45 -32.21
CA CYS A 98 2.87 13.02 -33.53
C CYS A 98 3.11 11.94 -34.58
N GLU A 99 3.89 10.89 -34.25
CA GLU A 99 4.13 9.75 -35.14
C GLU A 99 2.85 8.97 -35.45
N LEU A 100 2.05 8.67 -34.43
CA LEU A 100 0.73 8.04 -34.58
C LEU A 100 -0.15 8.84 -35.54
N ARG A 101 -0.27 10.16 -35.35
CA ARG A 101 -1.07 11.02 -36.23
C ARG A 101 -0.57 10.97 -37.67
N ARG A 102 0.74 10.96 -37.90
CA ARG A 102 1.32 10.83 -39.23
C ARG A 102 0.96 9.47 -39.86
N LYS A 103 1.08 8.38 -39.11
CA LYS A 103 0.73 7.04 -39.57
C LYS A 103 -0.75 6.87 -39.87
N THR A 104 -1.63 7.47 -39.07
CA THR A 104 -3.07 7.48 -39.36
C THR A 104 -3.37 8.18 -40.68
N LYS A 105 -2.72 9.32 -40.96
CA LYS A 105 -2.88 10.04 -42.22
C LYS A 105 -2.36 9.24 -43.41
N GLU A 106 -1.19 8.59 -43.29
CA GLU A 106 -0.65 7.69 -44.33
C GLU A 106 -1.63 6.56 -44.66
N LEU A 107 -2.25 5.95 -43.64
CA LEU A 107 -3.22 4.87 -43.81
C LEU A 107 -4.49 5.36 -44.52
N GLU A 108 -4.95 6.57 -44.20
CA GLU A 108 -6.15 7.19 -44.79
C GLU A 108 -5.91 7.59 -46.25
N ASP A 109 -4.73 8.11 -46.57
CA ASP A 109 -4.29 8.38 -47.95
C ASP A 109 -4.17 7.08 -48.77
N TYR A 110 -3.67 5.99 -48.14
CA TYR A 110 -3.57 4.68 -48.77
C TYR A 110 -4.96 4.07 -49.03
N LYS A 111 -5.89 4.15 -48.06
CA LYS A 111 -7.29 3.74 -48.24
C LYS A 111 -7.96 4.52 -49.38
N SER A 112 -7.83 5.85 -49.38
CA SER A 112 -8.39 6.71 -50.43
C SER A 112 -7.85 6.38 -51.83
N ARG A 113 -6.58 5.95 -51.95
CA ARG A 113 -6.00 5.47 -53.22
C ARG A 113 -6.52 4.11 -53.67
N ASN A 114 -6.81 3.22 -52.73
CA ASN A 114 -7.33 1.89 -53.01
C ASN A 114 -8.85 1.85 -53.21
N ASP A 115 -9.56 2.91 -52.83
CA ASP A 115 -10.99 3.10 -53.07
C ASP A 115 -11.28 3.40 -54.57
N ASN A 116 -10.79 2.53 -55.48
CA ASN A 116 -11.11 2.44 -56.91
C ASN A 116 -12.59 2.01 -57.14
N LYS A 117 -13.53 2.75 -56.55
CA LYS A 117 -14.97 2.54 -56.66
C LYS A 117 -15.45 2.72 -58.10
N MET A 118 -14.79 3.59 -58.87
CA MET A 118 -15.14 3.91 -60.26
C MET A 118 -14.78 2.77 -61.24
N GLU A 119 -13.60 2.16 -61.13
CA GLU A 119 -13.21 0.99 -61.95
C GLU A 119 -14.05 -0.24 -61.62
N ARG A 120 -14.33 -0.49 -60.34
CA ARG A 120 -15.24 -1.56 -59.91
C ARG A 120 -16.65 -1.38 -60.49
N SER A 121 -17.17 -0.15 -60.51
CA SER A 121 -18.49 0.14 -61.09
C SER A 121 -18.49 -0.02 -62.62
N SER A 122 -17.41 0.35 -63.30
CA SER A 122 -17.30 0.18 -64.76
C SER A 122 -17.24 -1.29 -65.15
N LEU A 123 -16.42 -2.08 -64.44
CA LEU A 123 -16.30 -3.52 -64.67
C LEU A 123 -17.59 -4.28 -64.30
N LEU A 124 -18.32 -3.85 -63.27
CA LEU A 124 -19.63 -4.42 -62.94
C LEU A 124 -20.63 -4.21 -64.08
N ASN A 125 -20.71 -2.98 -64.60
CA ASN A 125 -21.61 -2.64 -65.71
C ASN A 125 -21.25 -3.41 -67.00
N GLU A 126 -19.95 -3.64 -67.25
CA GLU A 126 -19.48 -4.47 -68.37
C GLU A 126 -19.82 -5.96 -68.21
N ILE A 127 -19.89 -6.46 -66.97
CA ILE A 127 -20.29 -7.85 -66.65
C ILE A 127 -21.82 -8.03 -66.65
N GLU A 128 -22.59 -7.00 -66.34
CA GLU A 128 -24.07 -7.02 -66.36
C GLU A 128 -24.66 -6.88 -67.77
N ALA A 129 -24.00 -6.16 -68.68
CA ALA A 129 -24.48 -5.94 -70.06
C ALA A 129 -24.83 -7.22 -70.86
N PRO A 130 -24.11 -8.36 -70.76
CA PRO A 130 -24.47 -9.59 -71.48
C PRO A 130 -25.55 -10.45 -70.78
N LYS A 131 -25.91 -10.19 -69.52
CA LYS A 131 -26.93 -10.97 -68.79
C LYS A 131 -28.37 -10.61 -69.17
N GLU A 132 -28.58 -9.37 -69.61
CA GLU A 132 -29.93 -8.86 -69.94
C GLU A 132 -30.47 -9.39 -71.29
N ASN A 133 -29.62 -9.99 -72.13
CA ASN A 133 -29.98 -10.48 -73.47
C ASN A 133 -30.26 -12.00 -73.55
N VAL A 134 -30.23 -12.74 -72.43
CA VAL A 134 -30.46 -14.20 -72.44
C VAL A 134 -31.29 -14.62 -71.23
N LEU A 135 -32.62 -14.43 -71.25
CA LEU A 135 -33.47 -15.09 -70.25
C LEU A 135 -34.88 -15.40 -70.77
N CYS A 136 -35.28 -16.68 -70.65
CA CYS A 136 -36.65 -17.15 -70.75
C CYS A 136 -37.41 -16.89 -69.44
N GLN A 137 -38.72 -16.66 -69.52
CA GLN A 137 -39.62 -16.20 -68.45
C GLN A 137 -39.47 -16.97 -67.11
N ASP A 138 -39.25 -18.29 -67.15
CA ASP A 138 -39.20 -19.16 -65.97
C ASP A 138 -37.88 -19.04 -65.17
N LEU A 139 -36.78 -18.65 -65.80
CA LEU A 139 -35.51 -18.38 -65.11
C LEU A 139 -35.53 -17.01 -64.41
N VAL A 140 -36.29 -16.05 -64.93
CA VAL A 140 -36.40 -14.69 -64.37
C VAL A 140 -37.08 -14.70 -63.00
N GLU A 141 -38.12 -15.52 -62.80
CA GLU A 141 -38.81 -15.62 -61.51
C GLU A 141 -37.97 -16.35 -60.46
N LEU A 142 -37.24 -17.40 -60.83
CA LEU A 142 -36.33 -18.10 -59.92
C LEU A 142 -35.12 -17.24 -59.55
N GLU A 143 -34.58 -16.47 -60.51
CA GLU A 143 -33.46 -15.56 -60.28
C GLU A 143 -33.88 -14.35 -59.43
N LYS A 144 -35.09 -13.82 -59.62
CA LYS A 144 -35.65 -12.78 -58.74
C LYS A 144 -35.83 -13.28 -57.31
N THR A 145 -36.46 -14.44 -57.12
CA THR A 145 -36.69 -15.00 -55.77
C THR A 145 -35.40 -15.37 -55.05
N THR A 146 -34.42 -15.94 -55.74
CA THR A 146 -33.09 -16.21 -55.16
C THR A 146 -32.31 -14.93 -54.89
N SER A 147 -32.40 -13.92 -55.75
CA SER A 147 -31.80 -12.60 -55.53
C SER A 147 -32.41 -11.90 -54.31
N GLU A 148 -33.73 -11.95 -54.15
CA GLU A 148 -34.44 -11.40 -52.97
C GLU A 148 -34.00 -12.10 -51.68
N GLN A 149 -33.88 -13.43 -51.69
CA GLN A 149 -33.38 -14.20 -50.53
C GLN A 149 -31.90 -13.88 -50.22
N ILE A 150 -31.06 -13.74 -51.24
CA ILE A 150 -29.65 -13.35 -51.07
C ILE A 150 -29.54 -11.93 -50.51
N ALA A 151 -30.40 -11.00 -50.94
CA ALA A 151 -30.43 -9.64 -50.41
C ALA A 151 -30.83 -9.62 -48.94
N ALA A 152 -31.89 -10.36 -48.57
CA ALA A 152 -32.33 -10.47 -47.17
C ALA A 152 -31.26 -11.09 -46.26
N LEU A 153 -30.57 -12.15 -46.72
CA LEU A 153 -29.47 -12.76 -45.95
C LEU A 153 -28.26 -11.83 -45.81
N LYS A 154 -27.95 -11.03 -46.82
CA LYS A 154 -26.87 -10.03 -46.75
C LYS A 154 -27.20 -8.92 -45.76
N GLU A 155 -28.44 -8.44 -45.76
CA GLU A 155 -28.90 -7.42 -44.81
C GLU A 155 -28.82 -7.93 -43.37
N GLN A 156 -29.31 -9.15 -43.11
CA GLN A 156 -29.16 -9.79 -41.80
C GLN A 156 -27.70 -10.02 -41.40
N LEU A 157 -26.84 -10.37 -42.34
CA LEU A 157 -25.41 -10.55 -42.07
C LEU A 157 -24.72 -9.22 -41.72
N GLU A 158 -25.07 -8.13 -42.39
CA GLU A 158 -24.53 -6.81 -42.10
C GLU A 158 -25.03 -6.31 -40.73
N GLU A 159 -26.33 -6.46 -40.44
CA GLU A 159 -26.93 -6.06 -39.17
C GLU A 159 -26.33 -6.83 -37.98
N THR A 160 -26.08 -8.13 -38.15
CA THR A 160 -25.38 -8.96 -37.13
C THR A 160 -23.90 -8.63 -36.99
N SER A 161 -23.21 -8.30 -38.08
CA SER A 161 -21.81 -7.83 -38.10
C SER A 161 -21.65 -6.49 -37.38
N GLU A 162 -22.56 -5.53 -37.62
CA GLU A 162 -22.59 -4.25 -36.91
C GLU A 162 -22.88 -4.45 -35.42
N ALA A 163 -23.86 -5.29 -35.08
CA ALA A 163 -24.17 -5.61 -33.68
C ALA A 163 -22.98 -6.25 -32.94
N LEU A 164 -22.21 -7.12 -33.61
CA LEU A 164 -20.99 -7.71 -33.04
C LEU A 164 -19.90 -6.65 -32.79
N LYS A 165 -19.65 -5.75 -33.75
CA LYS A 165 -18.67 -4.66 -33.57
C LYS A 165 -19.05 -3.74 -32.40
N ASP A 166 -20.33 -3.42 -32.27
CA ASP A 166 -20.85 -2.62 -31.16
C ASP A 166 -20.67 -3.34 -29.81
N MET A 167 -20.93 -4.65 -29.78
CA MET A 167 -20.69 -5.49 -28.60
C MET A 167 -19.21 -5.57 -28.23
N GLU A 168 -18.31 -5.77 -29.19
CA GLU A 168 -16.86 -5.78 -28.99
C GLU A 168 -16.34 -4.43 -28.48
N SER A 169 -16.85 -3.32 -29.03
CA SER A 169 -16.55 -1.96 -28.60
C SER A 169 -17.00 -1.73 -27.15
N ARG A 170 -18.23 -2.15 -26.80
CA ARG A 170 -18.74 -2.10 -25.43
C ARG A 170 -17.90 -2.93 -24.47
N ASN A 171 -17.56 -4.16 -24.85
CA ASN A 171 -16.77 -5.07 -24.02
C ASN A 171 -15.34 -4.53 -23.80
N SER A 172 -14.72 -3.99 -24.85
CA SER A 172 -13.42 -3.31 -24.77
C SER A 172 -13.47 -2.10 -23.82
N CYS A 173 -14.51 -1.27 -23.92
CA CYS A 173 -14.72 -0.12 -23.04
C CYS A 173 -14.93 -0.53 -21.57
N LEU A 174 -15.73 -1.56 -21.32
CA LEU A 174 -15.95 -2.11 -19.98
C LEU A 174 -14.66 -2.68 -19.39
N THR A 175 -13.86 -3.38 -20.18
CA THR A 175 -12.56 -3.91 -19.77
C THR A 175 -11.60 -2.79 -19.36
N VAL A 176 -11.50 -1.73 -20.18
CA VAL A 176 -10.65 -0.57 -19.85
C VAL A 176 -11.17 0.12 -18.59
N LYS A 177 -12.49 0.32 -18.44
CA LYS A 177 -13.07 0.90 -17.21
C LYS A 177 -12.79 0.02 -15.99
N GLN A 178 -12.95 -1.29 -16.09
CA GLN A 178 -12.67 -2.24 -15.02
C GLN A 178 -11.19 -2.17 -14.59
N ILE A 179 -10.26 -2.09 -15.55
CA ILE A 179 -8.83 -1.94 -15.27
C ILE A 179 -8.55 -0.61 -14.57
N LEU A 180 -9.15 0.49 -15.05
CA LEU A 180 -8.96 1.81 -14.47
C LEU A 180 -9.55 1.90 -13.06
N THR A 181 -10.77 1.42 -12.83
CA THR A 181 -11.39 1.41 -11.49
C THR A 181 -10.65 0.49 -10.53
N ASN A 182 -10.19 -0.68 -10.99
CA ASN A 182 -9.35 -1.56 -10.18
C ASN A 182 -8.01 -0.91 -9.83
N ARG A 183 -7.40 -0.17 -10.76
CA ARG A 183 -6.17 0.59 -10.50
C ARG A 183 -6.41 1.70 -9.48
N GLU A 184 -7.49 2.46 -9.59
CA GLU A 184 -7.88 3.47 -8.61
C GLU A 184 -8.13 2.85 -7.22
N LEU A 185 -8.80 1.70 -7.16
CA LEU A 185 -8.99 0.95 -5.91
C LEU A 185 -7.65 0.49 -5.33
N GLN A 186 -6.74 -0.02 -6.16
CA GLN A 186 -5.40 -0.41 -5.72
C GLN A 186 -4.58 0.78 -5.23
N ASP A 187 -4.63 1.91 -5.92
CA ASP A 187 -3.93 3.14 -5.55
C ASP A 187 -4.50 3.71 -4.23
N ALA A 188 -5.83 3.72 -4.05
CA ALA A 188 -6.48 4.10 -2.79
C ALA A 188 -6.14 3.16 -1.62
N ARG A 189 -6.02 1.84 -1.87
CA ARG A 189 -5.55 0.87 -0.87
C ARG A 189 -4.10 1.13 -0.47
N LYS A 190 -3.22 1.44 -1.43
CA LYS A 190 -1.80 1.78 -1.18
C LYS A 190 -1.63 3.12 -0.47
N GLU A 191 -2.43 4.12 -0.83
CA GLU A 191 -2.42 5.46 -0.22
C GLU A 191 -3.11 5.50 1.15
N SER A 192 -3.80 4.43 1.57
CA SER A 192 -4.33 4.31 2.93
C SER A 192 -3.17 4.25 3.94
N GLY A 193 -2.69 5.43 4.35
CA GLY A 193 -1.71 5.65 5.42
C GLY A 193 -2.24 5.27 6.81
N LEU A 194 -3.15 4.29 6.89
CA LEU A 194 -3.67 3.73 8.12
C LEU A 194 -2.57 3.00 8.90
N ASN A 195 -1.48 2.57 8.25
CA ASN A 195 -0.32 1.99 8.95
C ASN A 195 0.26 2.93 10.03
N ASP A 196 0.27 4.25 9.81
CA ASP A 196 0.75 5.23 10.80
C ASP A 196 -0.29 5.49 11.92
N VAL A 197 -1.57 5.20 11.66
CA VAL A 197 -2.68 5.40 12.61
C VAL A 197 -2.93 4.16 13.47
N LEU A 198 -2.60 2.97 12.96
CA LEU A 198 -2.76 1.69 13.64
C LEU A 198 -1.57 1.43 14.58
N THR A 199 -1.69 1.91 15.81
CA THR A 199 -0.72 1.62 16.88
C THR A 199 -0.84 0.16 17.33
N SER A 200 0.23 -0.46 17.84
CA SER A 200 0.35 -1.87 18.26
C SER A 200 -0.67 -2.40 19.29
N ARG A 201 -1.62 -1.57 19.75
CA ARG A 201 -2.73 -1.90 20.67
C ARG A 201 -4.12 -1.77 20.02
N ALA A 202 -4.20 -1.57 18.71
CA ALA A 202 -5.47 -1.39 18.00
C ALA A 202 -6.20 -2.73 17.76
N THR A 203 -7.53 -2.72 17.89
CA THR A 203 -8.41 -3.87 17.60
C THR A 203 -8.40 -4.26 16.12
N LEU A 204 -8.15 -3.28 15.24
CA LEU A 204 -7.97 -3.48 13.81
C LEU A 204 -6.46 -3.45 13.51
N VAL A 205 -6.00 -4.37 12.67
CA VAL A 205 -4.62 -4.42 12.19
C VAL A 205 -4.62 -4.55 10.68
N VAL A 206 -3.55 -4.10 10.02
CA VAL A 206 -3.33 -4.44 8.61
C VAL A 206 -2.69 -5.82 8.57
N LYS A 207 -3.45 -6.81 8.08
CA LYS A 207 -2.96 -8.17 7.83
C LYS A 207 -2.69 -8.28 6.33
N ARG A 208 -1.49 -8.75 5.97
CA ARG A 208 -1.16 -9.05 4.58
C ARG A 208 -1.60 -10.48 4.29
N MET A 209 -2.68 -10.60 3.52
CA MET A 209 -3.21 -11.90 3.12
C MET A 209 -2.32 -12.47 2.00
N GLY A 210 -1.84 -13.70 2.17
CA GLY A 210 -0.91 -14.34 1.23
C GLY A 210 0.59 -14.04 1.42
N GLU A 211 1.06 -13.60 2.61
CA GLU A 211 2.50 -13.55 2.89
C GLU A 211 3.06 -14.97 3.16
N ILE A 212 3.41 -15.68 2.09
CA ILE A 212 4.36 -16.79 2.08
C ILE A 212 5.55 -16.32 1.21
N ASP A 213 6.77 -16.80 1.43
CA ASP A 213 7.96 -16.36 0.69
C ASP A 213 7.72 -16.37 -0.83
N GLN A 214 7.52 -15.18 -1.39
CA GLN A 214 6.97 -14.97 -2.73
C GLN A 214 7.83 -15.64 -3.81
N LYS A 215 9.13 -15.79 -3.54
CA LYS A 215 10.10 -16.48 -4.40
C LYS A 215 9.76 -17.95 -4.66
N ALA A 216 9.12 -18.63 -3.70
CA ALA A 216 8.74 -20.04 -3.87
C ALA A 216 7.50 -20.22 -4.80
N PHE A 217 6.76 -19.14 -5.04
CA PHE A 217 5.49 -19.11 -5.78
C PHE A 217 5.61 -18.39 -7.14
N GLU A 218 6.79 -17.88 -7.47
CA GLU A 218 7.12 -17.19 -8.73
C GLU A 218 7.38 -18.14 -9.91
N ASP A 219 7.42 -19.45 -9.68
CA ASP A 219 7.60 -20.45 -10.74
C ASP A 219 6.37 -20.48 -11.67
N PRO A 220 6.49 -20.02 -12.93
CA PRO A 220 5.36 -19.96 -13.87
C PRO A 220 4.83 -21.33 -14.28
N LYS A 221 5.59 -22.40 -14.01
CA LYS A 221 5.21 -23.78 -14.33
C LYS A 221 4.43 -24.46 -13.21
N TRP A 222 4.30 -23.82 -12.05
CA TRP A 222 3.62 -24.39 -10.91
C TRP A 222 2.15 -23.97 -10.88
N HIS A 223 1.27 -24.96 -11.06
CA HIS A 223 -0.18 -24.79 -11.18
C HIS A 223 -0.91 -25.73 -10.22
N PRO A 224 -0.94 -25.40 -8.91
CA PRO A 224 -1.53 -26.27 -7.88
C PRO A 224 -3.06 -26.45 -7.98
N PHE A 225 -3.71 -25.83 -8.97
CA PHE A 225 -5.14 -25.93 -9.18
C PHE A 225 -5.49 -26.23 -10.65
N LYS A 226 -6.54 -27.02 -10.83
CA LYS A 226 -7.15 -27.37 -12.11
C LYS A 226 -8.56 -26.80 -12.24
N MET A 227 -8.92 -26.38 -13.45
CA MET A 227 -10.26 -25.88 -13.76
C MET A 227 -11.15 -27.05 -14.15
N ILE A 228 -12.23 -27.28 -13.40
CA ILE A 228 -13.25 -28.26 -13.76
C ILE A 228 -14.58 -27.58 -14.07
N ASN A 229 -15.26 -28.08 -15.09
CA ASN A 229 -16.58 -27.58 -15.46
C ASN A 229 -17.64 -28.37 -14.69
N ILE A 230 -18.26 -27.73 -13.69
CA ILE A 230 -19.42 -28.28 -12.99
C ILE A 230 -20.65 -27.54 -13.50
N GLN A 231 -21.50 -28.24 -14.28
CA GLN A 231 -22.80 -27.75 -14.74
C GLN A 231 -22.76 -26.41 -15.52
N GLY A 232 -21.72 -26.18 -16.32
CA GLY A 232 -21.56 -24.95 -17.10
C GLY A 232 -20.79 -23.84 -16.40
N ASN A 233 -20.41 -24.02 -15.13
CA ASN A 233 -19.56 -23.12 -14.37
C ASN A 233 -18.16 -23.72 -14.22
N LEU A 234 -17.15 -23.00 -14.69
CA LEU A 234 -15.75 -23.34 -14.48
C LEU A 234 -15.38 -23.01 -13.03
N GLN A 235 -15.11 -24.03 -12.22
CA GLN A 235 -14.59 -23.90 -10.86
C GLN A 235 -13.16 -24.40 -10.79
N GLU A 236 -12.36 -23.69 -10.01
CA GLU A 236 -10.97 -24.04 -9.77
C GLU A 236 -10.90 -24.97 -8.55
N ILE A 237 -10.43 -26.20 -8.74
CA ILE A 237 -10.26 -27.20 -7.70
C ILE A 237 -8.78 -27.53 -7.58
N GLU A 238 -8.34 -27.82 -6.37
CA GLU A 238 -6.98 -28.29 -6.11
C GLU A 238 -6.62 -29.49 -6.98
N ASP A 239 -5.43 -29.47 -7.56
CA ASP A 239 -4.91 -30.64 -8.22
C ASP A 239 -4.29 -31.58 -7.21
N GLU A 240 -5.06 -32.57 -6.77
CA GLU A 240 -4.62 -33.60 -5.81
C GLU A 240 -3.37 -34.37 -6.27
N ASP A 241 -3.00 -34.28 -7.56
CA ASP A 241 -1.82 -34.92 -8.13
C ASP A 241 -0.56 -34.06 -8.17
N GLU A 242 -0.63 -32.80 -7.71
CA GLU A 242 0.51 -31.88 -7.71
C GLU A 242 1.61 -32.33 -6.73
N GLU A 243 2.76 -32.69 -7.29
CA GLU A 243 3.88 -33.32 -6.59
C GLU A 243 4.42 -32.45 -5.44
N LYS A 244 4.48 -31.13 -5.64
CA LYS A 244 4.93 -30.16 -4.61
C LYS A 244 3.96 -30.06 -3.42
N LEU A 245 2.65 -30.22 -3.63
CA LEU A 245 1.66 -30.20 -2.53
C LEU A 245 1.72 -31.49 -1.71
N LYS A 246 1.94 -32.64 -2.38
CA LYS A 246 2.16 -33.94 -1.72
C LYS A 246 3.44 -33.94 -0.87
N GLU A 247 4.52 -33.35 -1.39
CA GLU A 247 5.78 -33.19 -0.66
C GLU A 247 5.61 -32.31 0.58
N LEU A 248 4.91 -31.17 0.43
CA LEU A 248 4.65 -30.23 1.53
C LEU A 248 3.84 -30.86 2.67
N ARG A 249 2.87 -31.73 2.33
CA ARG A 249 2.11 -32.53 3.30
C ARG A 249 2.95 -33.59 3.99
N THR A 250 3.86 -34.24 3.25
CA THR A 250 4.72 -35.32 3.77
C THR A 250 5.84 -34.80 4.67
N GLU A 251 6.44 -33.65 4.31
CA GLU A 251 7.61 -33.10 4.98
C GLU A 251 7.25 -32.17 6.16
N TYR A 252 6.17 -31.39 6.03
CA TYR A 252 5.78 -30.39 7.03
C TYR A 252 4.46 -30.67 7.74
N GLY A 253 3.73 -31.72 7.33
CA GLY A 253 2.49 -32.20 7.97
C GLY A 253 1.23 -31.41 7.59
N ASP A 254 0.07 -31.97 7.97
CA ASP A 254 -1.27 -31.48 7.57
C ASP A 254 -1.55 -30.04 7.96
N VAL A 255 -1.02 -29.57 9.10
CA VAL A 255 -1.27 -28.20 9.59
C VAL A 255 -0.63 -27.17 8.68
N VAL A 256 0.58 -27.45 8.18
CA VAL A 256 1.30 -26.52 7.28
C VAL A 256 0.69 -26.60 5.88
N TYR A 257 0.33 -27.79 5.43
CA TYR A 257 -0.39 -28.00 4.18
C TYR A 257 -1.70 -27.23 4.14
N GLU A 258 -2.58 -27.35 5.15
CA GLU A 258 -3.86 -26.63 5.18
C GLU A 258 -3.67 -25.10 5.25
N ALA A 259 -2.64 -24.62 5.95
CA ALA A 259 -2.33 -23.20 6.01
C ALA A 259 -1.90 -22.64 4.64
N VAL A 260 -1.03 -23.37 3.93
CA VAL A 260 -0.58 -23.02 2.56
C VAL A 260 -1.73 -23.12 1.57
N ARG A 261 -2.53 -24.18 1.64
CA ARG A 261 -3.71 -24.41 0.82
C ARG A 261 -4.74 -23.29 0.97
N THR A 262 -5.05 -22.92 2.22
CA THR A 262 -5.98 -21.83 2.52
C THR A 262 -5.44 -20.50 1.97
N ALA A 263 -4.17 -20.20 2.18
CA ALA A 263 -3.54 -18.98 1.65
C ALA A 263 -3.56 -18.94 0.10
N LEU A 264 -3.37 -20.09 -0.56
CA LEU A 264 -3.44 -20.20 -2.02
C LEU A 264 -4.87 -19.99 -2.55
N MET A 265 -5.90 -20.54 -1.90
CA MET A 265 -7.29 -20.30 -2.27
C MET A 265 -7.68 -18.82 -2.07
N GLU A 266 -7.33 -18.24 -0.93
CA GLU A 266 -7.56 -16.82 -0.63
C GLU A 266 -6.87 -15.91 -1.67
N MET A 267 -5.68 -16.28 -2.16
CA MET A 267 -4.98 -15.54 -3.22
C MET A 267 -5.71 -15.60 -4.57
N ASN A 268 -6.33 -16.72 -4.93
CA ASN A 268 -7.07 -16.86 -6.19
C ASN A 268 -8.44 -16.16 -6.16
N GLU A 269 -9.15 -16.21 -5.03
CA GLU A 269 -10.44 -15.51 -4.86
C GLU A 269 -10.31 -13.98 -4.96
N ASP A 270 -9.25 -13.41 -4.36
CA ASP A 270 -9.07 -11.95 -4.32
C ASP A 270 -8.27 -11.40 -5.53
N ASN A 271 -7.46 -12.22 -6.23
CA ASN A 271 -6.58 -11.77 -7.32
C ASN A 271 -6.19 -12.85 -8.35
N ALA A 272 -7.19 -13.49 -8.97
CA ALA A 272 -7.03 -14.58 -9.96
C ALA A 272 -6.00 -14.34 -11.09
N SER A 273 -5.69 -13.08 -11.42
CA SER A 273 -4.76 -12.71 -12.49
C SER A 273 -3.42 -12.14 -12.01
N GLY A 274 -3.26 -11.87 -10.70
CA GLY A 274 -2.12 -11.11 -10.19
C GLY A 274 -1.21 -11.81 -9.18
N ARG A 275 -1.71 -12.76 -8.37
CA ARG A 275 -0.89 -13.51 -7.37
C ARG A 275 0.01 -12.66 -6.44
N TYR A 276 -0.35 -11.41 -6.13
CA TYR A 276 0.35 -10.57 -5.13
C TYR A 276 -0.46 -10.45 -3.83
N ALA A 277 0.23 -10.45 -2.69
CA ALA A 277 -0.36 -10.25 -1.37
C ALA A 277 -1.08 -8.89 -1.27
N VAL A 278 -2.36 -8.93 -0.86
CA VAL A 278 -3.19 -7.73 -0.73
C VAL A 278 -3.24 -7.33 0.76
N PRO A 279 -2.86 -6.09 1.11
CA PRO A 279 -3.04 -5.60 2.47
C PRO A 279 -4.51 -5.32 2.75
N GLU A 280 -5.06 -5.96 3.77
CA GLU A 280 -6.45 -5.78 4.20
C GLU A 280 -6.57 -5.45 5.69
N LEU A 281 -7.64 -4.75 6.04
CA LEU A 281 -7.96 -4.43 7.43
C LEU A 281 -8.63 -5.64 8.09
N TRP A 282 -7.99 -6.16 9.13
CA TRP A 282 -8.40 -7.37 9.82
C TRP A 282 -8.90 -7.07 11.23
N ASN A 283 -10.02 -7.68 11.60
CA ASN A 283 -10.54 -7.62 12.97
C ASN A 283 -9.94 -8.77 13.78
N THR A 284 -8.99 -8.43 14.65
CA THR A 284 -8.25 -9.42 15.46
C THR A 284 -9.12 -10.14 16.49
N LYS A 285 -10.22 -9.51 16.95
CA LYS A 285 -11.12 -10.10 17.94
C LYS A 285 -12.06 -11.13 17.32
N GLU A 286 -12.53 -10.88 16.11
CA GLU A 286 -13.47 -11.77 15.42
C GLU A 286 -12.78 -12.72 14.43
N GLY A 287 -11.48 -12.56 14.19
CA GLY A 287 -10.72 -13.46 13.31
C GLY A 287 -11.19 -13.44 11.86
N ARG A 288 -11.66 -12.28 11.37
CA ARG A 288 -12.15 -12.10 9.99
C ARG A 288 -11.82 -10.71 9.43
N LYS A 289 -12.03 -10.52 8.11
CA LYS A 289 -11.94 -9.21 7.44
C LYS A 289 -12.83 -8.20 8.16
N ALA A 290 -12.31 -7.00 8.42
CA ALA A 290 -13.01 -5.95 9.13
C ALA A 290 -14.15 -5.38 8.27
N THR A 291 -15.33 -5.17 8.86
CA THR A 291 -16.46 -4.60 8.11
C THR A 291 -16.28 -3.10 7.88
N MET A 292 -16.92 -2.55 6.85
CA MET A 292 -16.88 -1.10 6.58
C MET A 292 -17.40 -0.27 7.77
N LYS A 293 -18.37 -0.81 8.51
CA LYS A 293 -18.89 -0.21 9.74
C LYS A 293 -17.82 -0.13 10.83
N GLU A 294 -17.06 -1.20 11.05
CA GLU A 294 -15.96 -1.25 12.03
C GLU A 294 -14.84 -0.27 11.65
N ILE A 295 -14.50 -0.20 10.37
CA ILE A 295 -13.46 0.69 9.84
C ILE A 295 -13.85 2.16 10.08
N VAL A 296 -15.06 2.55 9.68
CA VAL A 296 -15.55 3.93 9.87
C VAL A 296 -15.62 4.30 11.34
N GLN A 297 -16.10 3.40 12.21
CA GLN A 297 -16.12 3.62 13.66
C GLN A 297 -14.72 3.84 14.23
N TYR A 298 -13.73 3.06 13.79
CA TYR A 298 -12.35 3.20 14.21
C TYR A 298 -11.75 4.54 13.77
N VAL A 299 -11.97 4.95 12.51
CA VAL A 299 -11.49 6.25 12.00
C VAL A 299 -12.10 7.42 12.78
N ILE A 300 -13.41 7.38 13.05
CA ILE A 300 -14.09 8.40 13.87
C ILE A 300 -13.48 8.48 15.27
N LEU A 301 -13.16 7.34 15.89
CA LEU A 301 -12.52 7.30 17.21
C LEU A 301 -11.13 7.95 17.19
N GLN A 302 -10.31 7.64 16.18
CA GLN A 302 -8.97 8.21 16.04
C GLN A 302 -9.00 9.73 15.78
N LEU A 303 -9.94 10.21 14.96
CA LEU A 303 -10.14 11.64 14.74
C LEU A 303 -10.57 12.38 16.02
N LYS A 304 -11.43 11.77 16.84
CA LYS A 304 -11.82 12.32 18.16
C LYS A 304 -10.65 12.38 19.15
N ILE A 305 -9.74 11.43 19.11
CA ILE A 305 -8.53 11.43 19.96
C ILE A 305 -7.54 12.51 19.50
N HIS A 306 -7.30 12.63 18.20
CA HIS A 306 -6.38 13.63 17.64
C HIS A 306 -6.87 15.07 17.82
N THR A 307 -8.18 15.32 17.68
CA THR A 307 -8.78 16.64 17.92
C THR A 307 -8.74 17.07 19.39
N ARG A 308 -8.80 16.13 20.35
CA ARG A 308 -8.64 16.40 21.79
C ARG A 308 -7.20 16.75 22.18
N LYS A 309 -6.20 16.15 21.52
CA LYS A 309 -4.77 16.47 21.75
C LYS A 309 -4.39 17.88 21.30
N ARG A 310 -4.98 18.38 20.20
CA ARG A 310 -4.75 19.76 19.71
C ARG A 310 -5.34 20.85 20.62
N LYS A 311 -6.38 20.55 21.40
CA LYS A 311 -7.00 21.50 22.36
C LYS A 311 -6.28 21.60 23.71
N ARG A 312 -5.27 20.76 23.97
CA ARG A 312 -4.54 20.68 25.25
C ARG A 312 -3.13 21.28 25.21
N ILE A 313 -2.79 21.99 24.14
CA ILE A 313 -1.57 22.78 24.08
C ILE A 313 -1.94 24.17 24.63
N PRO A 314 -1.40 24.59 25.79
CA PRO A 314 -1.70 25.89 26.39
C PRO A 314 -1.14 27.04 25.55
#